data_AF-A0A1F5GBB0-F1
#
_entry.id   AF-A0A1F5GBB0-F1
#
_cell.length_a   1.000
_cell.length_b   1.000
_cell.length_c   1.000
_cell.angle_alpha   90.00
_cell.angle_beta   90.00
_cell.angle_gamma   90.00
#
_symmetry.space_group_name_H-M   'P 1'
#
loop_
_entity.id
_entity.type
_entity.pdbx_description
1 polymer ?
#
loop_
_entity_poly.entity_id
_entity_poly.type
_entity_poly.pdbx_seq_one_letter_code
_entity_poly.pdbx_strand_id
1 'polypeptide(L)'
;MKNYFAFIDESGNSTQERFFGLGLLLIDDEVGDFYDAIKPYYSKAFELARKNKIARISDLEKQNDFEQIPEIAKSSKRFELKFTHINSTNNAIYRELIEEYLSFLKVRFCTLVVDRQKKRKLVNGNLR
;
A
#
# COMPACT_ATOMS: atom_id res chain seq x y z
N MET A 1 -12.52 -29.87 -3.13
CA MET A 1 -11.28 -29.10 -3.37
C MET A 1 -11.53 -27.68 -2.85
N LYS A 2 -10.63 -27.08 -2.09
CA LYS A 2 -10.80 -25.67 -1.67
C LYS A 2 -10.36 -24.76 -2.80
N ASN A 3 -11.15 -23.73 -3.10
CA ASN A 3 -10.75 -22.69 -4.04
C ASN A 3 -10.02 -21.59 -3.26
N TYR A 4 -9.03 -20.98 -3.90
CA TYR A 4 -8.31 -19.87 -3.31
C TYR A 4 -8.26 -18.74 -4.32
N PHE A 5 -8.45 -17.52 -3.83
CA PHE A 5 -8.02 -16.33 -4.53
C PHE A 5 -6.58 -16.03 -4.13
N ALA A 6 -5.71 -15.91 -5.13
CA ALA A 6 -4.31 -15.56 -4.94
C ALA A 6 -4.05 -14.21 -5.60
N PHE A 7 -3.38 -13.32 -4.87
CA PHE A 7 -2.87 -12.06 -5.38
C PHE A 7 -1.36 -11.99 -5.14
N ILE A 8 -0.60 -11.71 -6.18
CA ILE A 8 0.85 -11.60 -6.14
C ILE A 8 1.22 -10.21 -6.62
N ASP A 9 2.09 -9.54 -5.87
CA ASP A 9 2.61 -8.22 -6.22
C ASP A 9 4.07 -8.12 -5.79
N GLU A 10 4.84 -7.28 -6.47
CA GLU A 10 6.25 -7.11 -6.22
C GLU A 10 6.66 -5.66 -5.92
N SER A 11 7.76 -5.51 -5.20
CA SER A 11 8.35 -4.22 -4.85
C SER A 11 9.87 -4.29 -4.95
N GLY A 12 10.55 -3.17 -5.22
CA GLY A 12 12.00 -3.18 -5.42
C GLY A 12 12.43 -3.57 -6.84
N ASN A 13 11.62 -3.23 -7.85
CA ASN A 13 11.85 -3.64 -9.24
C ASN A 13 13.04 -2.95 -9.92
N SER A 14 13.48 -1.79 -9.41
CA SER A 14 14.69 -1.14 -9.92
C SER A 14 15.92 -1.91 -9.48
N THR A 15 16.87 -2.16 -10.39
CA THR A 15 18.15 -2.82 -10.08
C THR A 15 19.02 -2.02 -9.11
N GLN A 16 18.72 -0.74 -8.90
CA GLN A 16 19.38 0.12 -7.92
C GLN A 16 18.87 -0.09 -6.49
N GLU A 17 17.68 -0.69 -6.32
CA GLU A 17 17.12 -0.97 -5.01
C GLU A 17 17.81 -2.17 -4.36
N ARG A 18 18.23 -1.99 -3.10
CA ARG A 18 18.90 -3.04 -2.32
C ARG A 18 18.03 -4.27 -2.13
N PHE A 19 16.75 -4.07 -1.82
CA PHE A 19 15.82 -5.14 -1.52
C PHE A 19 14.84 -5.32 -2.68
N PHE A 20 14.56 -6.58 -2.99
CA PHE A 20 13.44 -6.98 -3.83
C PHE A 20 12.46 -7.78 -2.98
N GLY A 21 11.19 -7.39 -3.00
CA GLY A 21 10.12 -8.04 -2.27
C GLY A 21 9.12 -8.65 -3.25
N LEU A 22 8.68 -9.88 -2.99
CA LEU A 22 7.52 -10.49 -3.63
C LEU A 22 6.51 -10.82 -2.53
N GLY A 23 5.32 -10.26 -2.61
CA GLY A 23 4.21 -10.55 -1.70
C GLY A 23 3.21 -11.50 -2.36
N LEU A 24 2.71 -12.46 -1.59
CA LEU A 24 1.62 -13.34 -1.99
C LEU A 24 0.55 -13.28 -0.90
N LEU A 25 -0.65 -12.88 -1.31
CA LEU A 25 -1.87 -12.93 -0.52
C LEU A 25 -2.71 -14.10 -1.02
N LEU A 26 -3.11 -14.97 -0.09
CA LEU A 26 -3.98 -16.10 -0.34
C LEU A 26 -5.23 -15.97 0.54
N ILE A 27 -6.39 -15.97 -0.10
CA ILE A 27 -7.70 -15.89 0.54
C ILE A 27 -8.46 -17.16 0.16
N ASP A 28 -9.14 -17.80 1.09
CA ASP A 28 -10.02 -18.94 0.78
C ASP A 28 -11.40 -18.44 0.31
N ASP A 29 -12.45 -19.24 0.43
CA ASP A 29 -13.78 -18.94 -0.14
C ASP A 29 -14.44 -17.64 0.40
N GLU A 30 -13.84 -16.96 1.39
CA GLU A 30 -14.33 -15.73 2.06
C GLU A 30 -13.86 -14.42 1.39
N VAL A 31 -13.55 -14.43 0.08
CA VAL A 31 -13.05 -13.24 -0.65
C VAL A 31 -14.02 -12.06 -0.59
N GLY A 32 -15.33 -12.32 -0.67
CA GLY A 32 -16.37 -11.30 -0.60
C GLY A 32 -16.37 -10.60 0.77
N ASP A 33 -16.42 -11.38 1.85
CA ASP A 33 -16.43 -10.87 3.22
C ASP A 33 -15.16 -10.08 3.53
N PHE A 34 -14.00 -10.59 3.08
CA PHE A 34 -12.73 -9.87 3.19
C PHE A 34 -12.78 -8.52 2.46
N TYR A 35 -13.26 -8.49 1.22
CA TYR A 35 -13.35 -7.26 0.43
C TYR A 35 -14.29 -6.24 1.09
N ASP A 36 -15.46 -6.67 1.53
CA ASP A 36 -16.48 -5.80 2.12
C ASP A 36 -16.04 -5.23 3.47
N ALA A 37 -15.26 -5.98 4.26
CA ALA A 37 -14.67 -5.47 5.50
C ALA A 37 -13.57 -4.42 5.26
N ILE A 38 -12.75 -4.60 4.21
CA ILE A 38 -11.61 -3.73 3.94
C ILE A 38 -12.00 -2.43 3.18
N LYS A 39 -13.00 -2.52 2.30
CA LYS A 39 -13.44 -1.41 1.43
C LYS A 39 -13.82 -0.10 2.15
N PRO A 40 -14.47 -0.10 3.34
CA PRO A 40 -14.75 1.12 4.08
C PRO A 40 -13.49 1.91 4.43
N TYR A 41 -12.39 1.24 4.80
CA TYR A 41 -11.14 1.90 5.16
C TYR A 41 -10.46 2.54 3.95
N TYR A 42 -10.46 1.85 2.81
CA TYR A 42 -10.04 2.46 1.54
C TYR A 42 -10.85 3.72 1.23
N SER A 43 -12.16 3.66 1.39
CA SER A 43 -13.08 4.78 1.11
C SER A 43 -12.83 5.97 2.05
N LYS A 44 -12.64 5.70 3.35
CA LYS A 44 -12.24 6.71 4.35
C LYS A 44 -10.94 7.41 3.94
N ALA A 45 -9.93 6.63 3.57
CA ALA A 45 -8.61 7.15 3.22
C ALA A 45 -8.65 7.98 1.92
N PHE A 46 -9.42 7.51 0.92
CA PHE A 46 -9.67 8.23 -0.32
C PHE A 46 -10.33 9.58 -0.08
N GLU A 47 -11.42 9.61 0.70
CA GLU A 47 -12.15 10.84 0.99
C GLU A 47 -11.30 11.82 1.81
N LEU A 48 -10.47 11.33 2.73
CA LEU A 48 -9.51 12.17 3.45
C LEU A 48 -8.50 12.82 2.49
N ALA A 49 -7.93 12.04 1.57
CA ALA A 49 -6.99 12.57 0.58
C ALA A 49 -7.66 13.61 -0.34
N ARG A 50 -8.91 13.37 -0.76
CA ARG A 50 -9.71 14.31 -1.54
C ARG A 50 -9.97 15.61 -0.78
N LYS A 51 -10.37 15.53 0.50
CA LYS A 51 -10.60 16.70 1.36
C LYS A 51 -9.31 17.52 1.53
N ASN A 52 -8.18 16.87 1.78
CA ASN A 52 -6.89 17.54 1.91
C ASN A 52 -6.49 18.24 0.60
N LYS A 53 -6.75 17.62 -0.55
CA LYS A 53 -6.51 18.24 -1.87
C LYS A 53 -7.34 19.51 -2.05
N ILE A 54 -8.63 19.47 -1.73
CA ILE A 54 -9.53 20.62 -1.85
C ILE A 54 -9.12 21.73 -0.87
N ALA A 55 -8.80 21.38 0.38
CA ALA A 55 -8.35 22.35 1.38
C ALA A 55 -7.06 23.06 0.93
N ARG A 56 -6.10 22.31 0.38
CA ARG A 56 -4.86 22.88 -0.14
C ARG A 56 -5.09 23.85 -1.30
N ILE A 57 -6.02 23.54 -2.21
CA ILE A 57 -6.41 24.45 -3.29
C ILE A 57 -7.02 25.74 -2.70
N SER A 58 -7.96 25.61 -1.76
CA SER A 58 -8.58 26.79 -1.12
C SER A 58 -7.56 27.68 -0.39
N ASP A 59 -6.54 27.08 0.22
CA ASP A 59 -5.49 27.85 0.89
C ASP A 59 -4.57 28.57 -0.10
N LEU A 60 -4.28 27.97 -1.26
CA LEU A 60 -3.54 28.62 -2.35
C LEU A 60 -4.32 29.81 -2.94
N GLU A 61 -5.63 29.66 -3.11
CA GLU A 61 -6.51 30.75 -3.56
C GLU A 61 -6.47 31.93 -2.58
N LYS A 62 -6.54 31.68 -1.27
CA LYS A 62 -6.42 32.73 -0.23
C LYS A 62 -5.04 33.40 -0.23
N GLN A 63 -4.00 32.68 -0.65
CA GLN A 63 -2.63 33.17 -0.73
C GLN A 63 -2.33 33.90 -2.06
N ASN A 64 -3.30 33.96 -2.99
CA ASN A 64 -3.11 34.44 -4.37
C ASN A 64 -2.02 33.68 -5.15
N ASP A 65 -1.70 32.45 -4.75
CA ASP A 65 -0.71 31.60 -5.40
C ASP A 65 -1.38 30.63 -6.37
N PHE A 66 -1.83 31.17 -7.49
CA PHE A 66 -2.60 30.43 -8.50
C PHE A 66 -1.72 29.52 -9.38
N GLU A 67 -0.41 29.74 -9.43
CA GLU A 67 0.49 28.97 -10.32
C GLU A 67 0.57 27.49 -9.92
N GLN A 68 0.42 27.17 -8.62
CA GLN A 68 0.48 25.79 -8.11
C GLN A 68 -0.84 25.02 -8.28
N ILE A 69 -1.96 25.70 -8.48
CA ILE A 69 -3.30 25.08 -8.52
C ILE A 69 -3.45 24.09 -9.69
N PRO A 70 -3.03 24.41 -10.94
CA PRO A 70 -3.15 23.50 -12.07
C PRO A 70 -2.42 22.17 -11.87
N GLU A 71 -1.25 22.17 -11.23
CA GLU A 71 -0.49 20.94 -10.97
C GLU A 71 -1.21 20.03 -9.98
N ILE A 72 -1.73 20.62 -8.89
CA ILE A 72 -2.51 19.90 -7.90
C ILE A 72 -3.80 19.36 -8.53
N ALA A 73 -4.52 20.18 -9.29
CA ALA A 73 -5.76 19.79 -9.96
C ALA A 73 -5.52 18.63 -10.95
N LYS A 74 -4.48 18.73 -11.78
CA LYS A 74 -4.08 17.70 -12.76
C LYS A 74 -3.58 16.40 -12.16
N SER A 75 -3.23 16.35 -10.87
CA SER A 75 -2.86 15.10 -10.20
C SER A 75 -4.05 14.13 -10.19
N SER A 76 -4.12 13.30 -11.24
CA SER A 76 -5.08 12.23 -11.45
C SER A 76 -4.56 10.88 -10.93
N LYS A 77 -3.45 10.91 -10.17
CA LYS A 77 -2.88 9.70 -9.56
C LYS A 77 -4.00 9.01 -8.79
N ARG A 78 -4.29 7.77 -9.21
CA ARG A 78 -5.23 6.91 -8.49
C ARG A 78 -4.75 6.87 -7.05
N PHE A 79 -5.67 7.11 -6.13
CA PHE A 79 -5.35 7.04 -4.72
C PHE A 79 -4.82 5.64 -4.41
N GLU A 80 -3.64 5.60 -3.81
CA GLU A 80 -2.92 4.38 -3.50
C GLU A 80 -2.55 4.41 -2.02
N LEU A 81 -2.92 3.37 -1.30
CA LEU A 81 -2.52 3.20 0.09
C LEU A 81 -1.05 2.78 0.11
N LYS A 82 -0.17 3.71 0.48
CA LYS A 82 1.25 3.43 0.69
C LYS A 82 1.62 3.69 2.13
N PHE A 83 2.28 2.71 2.76
CA PHE A 83 2.83 2.86 4.09
C PHE A 83 3.84 4.03 4.20
N THR A 84 4.50 4.40 3.09
CA THR A 84 5.39 5.56 3.01
C THR A 84 4.66 6.91 3.16
N HIS A 85 3.33 6.93 3.06
CA HIS A 85 2.52 8.15 3.15
C HIS A 85 1.71 8.25 4.46
N ILE A 86 2.02 7.41 5.44
CA ILE A 86 1.38 7.49 6.76
C ILE A 86 1.85 8.74 7.49
N ASN A 87 0.90 9.48 8.04
CA ASN A 87 1.10 10.70 8.83
C ASN A 87 0.08 10.76 9.98
N SER A 88 0.18 11.77 10.83
CA SER A 88 -0.71 11.93 11.99
C SER A 88 -2.19 11.98 11.62
N THR A 89 -2.54 12.51 10.45
CA THR A 89 -3.92 12.69 10.00
C THR A 89 -4.56 11.39 9.51
N ASN A 90 -3.78 10.47 8.91
CA ASN A 90 -4.32 9.23 8.34
C ASN A 90 -3.94 7.96 9.12
N ASN A 91 -3.06 8.05 10.12
CA ASN A 91 -2.56 6.89 10.89
C ASN A 91 -3.69 6.03 11.45
N ALA A 92 -4.73 6.65 12.04
CA ALA A 92 -5.87 5.91 12.60
C ALA A 92 -6.53 5.00 11.55
N ILE A 93 -6.71 5.47 10.31
CA ILE A 93 -7.32 4.67 9.24
C ILE A 93 -6.44 3.46 8.90
N TYR A 94 -5.12 3.63 8.84
CA TYR A 94 -4.19 2.52 8.58
C TYR A 94 -4.18 1.52 9.73
N ARG A 95 -4.22 1.99 10.97
CA ARG A 95 -4.26 1.12 12.14
C ARG A 95 -5.53 0.28 12.16
N GLU A 96 -6.70 0.90 12.00
CA GLU A 96 -7.97 0.19 11.93
C GLU A 96 -7.99 -0.81 10.76
N LEU A 97 -7.48 -0.41 9.58
CA LEU A 97 -7.35 -1.29 8.42
C LEU A 97 -6.50 -2.53 8.71
N ILE A 98 -5.35 -2.36 9.39
CA ILE A 98 -4.47 -3.48 9.75
C ILE A 98 -5.14 -4.38 10.78
N GLU A 99 -5.80 -3.79 11.79
CA GLU A 99 -6.54 -4.55 12.81
C GLU A 99 -7.66 -5.38 12.18
N GLU A 100 -8.44 -4.79 11.26
CA GLU A 100 -9.46 -5.52 10.50
C GLU A 100 -8.85 -6.63 9.67
N TYR A 101 -7.79 -6.34 8.90
CA TYR A 101 -7.10 -7.34 8.09
C TYR A 101 -6.64 -8.55 8.91
N LEU A 102 -6.08 -8.30 10.10
CA LEU A 102 -5.56 -9.35 10.98
C LEU A 102 -6.66 -10.16 11.69
N SER A 103 -7.91 -9.71 11.69
CA SER A 103 -9.05 -10.50 12.19
C SER A 103 -9.39 -11.67 11.27
N PHE A 104 -8.99 -11.63 9.99
CA PHE A 104 -9.19 -12.71 9.04
C PHE A 104 -8.12 -13.80 9.18
N LEU A 105 -8.29 -14.68 10.16
CA LEU A 105 -7.32 -15.75 10.47
C LEU A 105 -7.03 -16.73 9.34
N LYS A 106 -7.92 -16.80 8.33
CA LYS A 106 -7.77 -17.68 7.17
C LYS A 106 -7.04 -17.01 6.00
N VAL A 107 -6.95 -15.68 6.01
CA VAL A 107 -6.16 -14.93 5.04
C VAL A 107 -4.69 -15.14 5.36
N ARG A 108 -3.93 -15.59 4.35
CA ARG A 108 -2.51 -15.86 4.50
C ARG A 108 -1.72 -14.90 3.64
N PHE A 109 -0.85 -14.12 4.26
CA PHE A 109 0.15 -13.34 3.55
C PHE A 109 1.52 -13.95 3.79
N CYS A 110 2.27 -14.15 2.72
CA CYS A 110 3.69 -14.45 2.79
C CYS A 110 4.46 -13.49 1.89
N THR A 111 5.71 -13.22 2.27
CA THR A 111 6.59 -12.39 1.45
C THR A 111 7.98 -13.01 1.38
N LEU A 112 8.57 -12.94 0.19
CA LEU A 112 9.96 -13.24 -0.06
C LEU A 112 10.72 -11.93 -0.20
N VAL A 113 11.74 -11.72 0.63
CA VAL A 113 12.62 -10.54 0.56
C VAL A 113 14.03 -10.97 0.19
N VAL A 114 14.53 -10.46 -0.93
CA VAL A 114 15.89 -10.69 -1.44
C VAL A 114 16.74 -9.45 -1.19
N ASP A 115 17.79 -9.58 -0.37
CA ASP A 115 18.83 -8.55 -0.23
C ASP A 115 19.88 -8.72 -1.32
N ARG A 116 19.86 -7.86 -2.34
CA ARG A 116 20.78 -7.89 -3.49
C ARG A 116 22.20 -7.46 -3.14
N GLN A 117 22.39 -6.80 -1.99
CA GLN A 117 23.72 -6.41 -1.50
C GLN A 117 24.34 -7.46 -0.57
N LYS A 118 23.56 -8.46 -0.15
CA LYS A 118 24.08 -9.56 0.64
C LYS A 118 24.98 -10.42 -0.25
N LYS A 119 26.29 -10.21 -0.16
CA LYS A 119 27.29 -11.12 -0.74
C LYS A 119 26.96 -12.52 -0.25
N ARG A 120 26.60 -13.43 -1.16
CA ARG A 120 26.51 -14.86 -0.85
C ARG A 120 27.86 -15.27 -0.29
N LYS A 121 27.93 -15.55 1.02
CA LYS A 121 29.09 -16.22 1.57
C LYS A 121 29.08 -17.62 0.98
N LEU A 122 30.04 -17.89 0.09
CA LEU A 122 30.40 -19.27 -0.24
C LEU A 122 30.82 -19.93 1.07
N VAL A 123 29.96 -20.79 1.61
CA VAL A 123 30.36 -21.75 2.64
C VAL A 123 30.47 -23.08 1.92
N ASN A 124 31.70 -23.54 1.69
CA ASN A 124 32.01 -24.83 1.07
C ASN A 124 31.40 -25.06 -0.33
N GLY A 125 31.53 -24.09 -1.24
CA GLY A 125 31.30 -24.33 -2.67
C GLY A 125 29.84 -24.52 -3.12
N ASN A 126 28.86 -24.48 -2.21
CA ASN A 126 27.44 -24.59 -2.56
C ASN A 126 26.68 -23.29 -2.28
N LEU A 127 25.85 -22.90 -3.26
CA LEU A 127 24.95 -21.76 -3.15
C LEU A 127 23.84 -22.09 -2.14
N ARG A 128 23.76 -21.32 -1.05
CA ARG A 128 22.52 -21.10 -0.30
C ARG A 128 22.05 -19.68 -0.55
#